data_AF-A0A6M3LFQ8-F1
#
_entry.id   AF-A0A6M3LFQ8-F1
#
_cell.length_a   1.000
_cell.length_b   1.000
_cell.length_c   1.000
_cell.angle_alpha   90.00
_cell.angle_beta   90.00
_cell.angle_gamma   90.00
#
_symmetry.space_group_name_H-M   'P 1'
#
loop_
_entity.id
_entity.type
_entity.pdbx_description
1 polymer ?
#
loop_
_entity_poly.entity_id
_entity_poly.type
_entity_poly.pdbx_seq_one_letter_code
_entity_poly.pdbx_strand_id
1 'polypeptide(L)'
;MDKKTKQEFIEANEGMDRLRGRPIRLNRKKLEVKKSKNYAEIIFWGDIHYGYPTCRIEKAKEMLDYALKKKIYVILMGDLLEAGLKDSVGDSMYRQKLNPQEQMEGMVEILTPISKAGLIIGIHSGNHEERITKSTGIDITKIMAKLLGISYLGYSCWTLFSVGGIRYSMYSTHGSSGSRFKHTKLKAIMDMAAWINSDILAMGHVHSVASEVIIKQRFDATSNRIVEDKQYVTLTGSYMAWDGSYAQAKNYPITKLGSPKAKLFSDVRGVHFSL
;
A
#
# COMPACT_ATOMS: atom_id res chain seq x y z
N MET A 1 23.54 25.81 -13.70
CA MET A 1 22.73 25.10 -14.72
C MET A 1 21.83 26.12 -15.39
N ASP A 2 21.92 26.27 -16.70
CA ASP A 2 20.99 27.10 -17.46
C ASP A 2 19.57 26.48 -17.38
N LYS A 3 18.52 27.31 -17.49
CA LYS A 3 17.12 26.89 -17.41
C LYS A 3 16.80 25.76 -18.41
N LYS A 4 17.40 25.77 -19.60
CA LYS A 4 17.20 24.75 -20.63
C LYS A 4 17.79 23.41 -20.22
N THR A 5 19.04 23.41 -19.74
CA THR A 5 19.71 22.21 -19.21
C THR A 5 19.01 21.65 -17.97
N LYS A 6 18.40 22.52 -17.15
CA LYS A 6 17.55 22.10 -16.02
C LYS A 6 16.25 21.45 -16.46
N GLN A 7 15.59 21.99 -17.48
CA GLN A 7 14.36 21.44 -18.01
C GLN A 7 14.59 20.08 -18.67
N GLU A 8 15.63 19.95 -19.50
CA GLU A 8 16.01 18.68 -20.13
C GLU A 8 16.37 17.60 -19.10
N PHE A 9 17.13 17.98 -18.06
CA PHE A 9 17.42 17.06 -16.95
C PHE A 9 16.15 16.65 -16.21
N ILE A 10 15.23 17.58 -15.94
CA ILE A 10 13.95 17.29 -15.31
C ILE A 10 13.14 16.36 -16.19
N GLU A 11 12.93 16.65 -17.47
CA GLU A 11 12.10 15.82 -18.36
C GLU A 11 12.67 14.42 -18.56
N ALA A 12 13.99 14.28 -18.66
CA ALA A 12 14.66 12.99 -18.77
C ALA A 12 14.61 12.15 -17.48
N ASN A 13 14.40 12.80 -16.32
CA ASN A 13 14.44 12.17 -14.99
C ASN A 13 13.15 12.32 -14.19
N GLU A 14 12.14 12.95 -14.80
CA GLU A 14 10.80 13.15 -14.31
C GLU A 14 10.19 11.75 -14.21
N GLY A 15 10.11 11.23 -12.99
CA GLY A 15 9.37 10.01 -12.73
C GLY A 15 7.89 10.20 -13.12
N MET A 16 7.09 9.15 -13.00
CA MET A 16 5.63 9.24 -13.22
C MET A 16 4.88 10.11 -12.17
N ASP A 17 5.60 10.95 -11.43
CA ASP A 17 5.14 11.76 -10.30
C ASP A 17 4.58 13.10 -10.79
N ARG A 18 3.28 13.14 -11.11
CA ARG A 18 2.57 14.36 -11.51
C ARG A 18 1.43 14.67 -10.54
N LEU A 19 1.49 15.81 -9.85
CA LEU A 19 0.39 16.34 -9.05
C LEU A 19 -0.59 17.11 -9.96
N ARG A 20 -1.89 16.83 -9.86
CA ARG A 20 -2.96 17.60 -10.52
C ARG A 20 -4.04 17.97 -9.49
N GLY A 21 -4.26 19.27 -9.27
CA GLY A 21 -5.26 19.77 -8.31
C GLY A 21 -4.70 20.05 -6.91
N ARG A 22 -5.44 19.65 -5.85
CA ARG A 22 -4.95 19.70 -4.45
C ARG A 22 -3.62 18.93 -4.33
N PRO A 23 -2.79 19.20 -3.31
CA PRO A 23 -1.50 18.52 -3.12
C PRO A 23 -1.61 17.03 -2.77
N ILE A 24 -2.80 16.41 -2.92
CA ILE A 24 -3.01 14.97 -2.80
C ILE A 24 -3.00 14.32 -4.17
N ARG A 25 -2.23 13.23 -4.30
CA ARG A 25 -2.02 12.52 -5.57
C ARG A 25 -3.31 11.83 -6.02
N LEU A 26 -3.59 11.90 -7.32
CA LEU A 26 -4.58 11.08 -8.01
C LEU A 26 -3.88 10.19 -9.04
N ASN A 27 -3.54 8.97 -8.61
CA ASN A 27 -3.03 7.92 -9.48
C ASN A 27 -4.16 7.38 -10.36
N ARG A 28 -3.83 6.94 -11.58
CA ARG A 28 -4.78 6.32 -12.51
C ARG A 28 -4.19 5.04 -13.05
N LYS A 29 -4.93 3.94 -12.94
CA LYS A 29 -4.49 2.64 -13.46
C LYS A 29 -5.64 1.93 -14.17
N LYS A 30 -5.36 1.44 -15.38
CA LYS A 30 -6.23 0.48 -16.06
C LYS A 30 -5.82 -0.90 -15.58
N LEU A 31 -6.77 -1.68 -15.08
CA LEU A 31 -6.53 -3.06 -14.67
C LEU A 31 -7.05 -3.99 -15.76
N GLU A 32 -6.20 -4.86 -16.26
CA GLU A 32 -6.56 -5.84 -17.26
C GLU A 32 -7.44 -6.93 -16.67
N VAL A 33 -8.53 -7.22 -17.38
CA VAL A 33 -9.45 -8.32 -17.06
C VAL A 33 -9.13 -9.47 -18.00
N LYS A 34 -8.85 -10.64 -17.43
CA LYS A 34 -8.59 -11.85 -18.23
C LYS A 34 -9.86 -12.27 -18.97
N LYS A 35 -9.75 -12.70 -20.22
CA LYS A 35 -10.91 -13.09 -21.06
C LYS A 35 -11.87 -14.10 -20.40
N SER A 36 -11.37 -15.00 -19.56
CA SER A 36 -12.16 -16.01 -18.85
C SER A 36 -12.71 -15.55 -17.50
N LYS A 37 -12.55 -14.27 -17.15
CA LYS A 37 -12.98 -13.69 -15.88
C LYS A 37 -13.75 -12.39 -16.14
N ASN A 38 -14.57 -12.01 -15.17
CA ASN A 38 -15.26 -10.72 -15.12
C ASN A 38 -14.70 -9.80 -14.03
N TYR A 39 -13.43 -9.97 -13.63
CA TYR A 39 -12.80 -9.15 -12.61
C TYR A 39 -11.29 -9.02 -12.82
N ALA A 40 -10.73 -7.93 -12.28
CA ALA A 40 -9.30 -7.76 -12.02
C ALA A 40 -8.99 -8.02 -10.55
N GLU A 41 -7.76 -8.40 -10.23
CA GLU A 41 -7.30 -8.69 -8.86
C GLU A 41 -6.24 -7.69 -8.42
N ILE A 42 -6.29 -7.32 -7.14
CA ILE A 42 -5.30 -6.46 -6.47
C ILE A 42 -4.88 -7.12 -5.15
N ILE A 43 -3.58 -7.14 -4.87
CA ILE A 43 -3.01 -7.50 -3.56
C ILE A 43 -2.45 -6.24 -2.89
N PHE A 44 -2.74 -6.09 -1.59
CA PHE A 44 -2.26 -4.98 -0.78
C PHE A 44 -1.06 -5.41 0.05
N TRP A 45 0.15 -5.22 -0.48
CA TRP A 45 1.38 -5.78 0.06
C TRP A 45 2.18 -4.72 0.81
N GLY A 46 2.45 -4.90 2.10
CA GLY A 46 3.21 -3.95 2.91
C GLY A 46 3.48 -4.47 4.31
N ASP A 47 4.02 -3.60 5.18
CA ASP A 47 4.40 -3.95 6.55
C ASP A 47 5.32 -5.20 6.56
N ILE A 48 6.35 -5.13 5.71
CA ILE A 48 7.32 -6.20 5.46
C ILE A 48 8.44 -6.14 6.49
N HIS A 49 8.91 -4.94 6.82
CA HIS A 49 10.03 -4.71 7.74
C HIS A 49 11.29 -5.48 7.34
N TYR A 50 11.66 -5.41 6.06
CA TYR A 50 12.84 -6.10 5.55
C TYR A 50 14.08 -5.61 6.30
N GLY A 51 14.84 -6.56 6.87
CA GLY A 51 15.98 -6.29 7.73
C GLY A 51 15.77 -6.65 9.21
N TYR A 52 14.52 -6.66 9.70
CA TYR A 52 14.25 -7.05 11.09
C TYR A 52 14.31 -8.59 11.28
N PRO A 53 14.81 -9.13 12.42
CA PRO A 53 15.00 -10.57 12.60
C PRO A 53 13.74 -11.44 12.45
N THR A 54 12.57 -10.91 12.81
CA THR A 54 11.30 -11.65 12.73
C THR A 54 10.53 -11.44 11.42
N CYS A 55 11.11 -10.70 10.46
CA CYS A 55 10.59 -10.56 9.11
C CYS A 55 10.53 -11.94 8.43
N ARG A 56 9.34 -12.34 7.97
CA ARG A 56 9.13 -13.57 7.19
C ARG A 56 9.21 -13.26 5.70
N ILE A 57 10.39 -12.81 5.27
CA ILE A 57 10.62 -12.36 3.89
C ILE A 57 10.26 -13.42 2.84
N GLU A 58 10.51 -14.71 3.12
CA GLU A 58 10.14 -15.78 2.19
C GLU A 58 8.62 -15.88 1.98
N LYS A 59 7.80 -15.70 3.02
CA LYS A 59 6.34 -15.62 2.87
C LYS A 59 5.89 -14.39 2.08
N ALA A 60 6.63 -13.29 2.20
CA ALA A 60 6.36 -12.07 1.44
C ALA A 60 6.67 -12.27 -0.05
N LYS A 61 7.79 -12.95 -0.37
CA LYS A 61 8.18 -13.35 -1.73
C LYS A 61 7.18 -14.33 -2.34
N GLU A 62 6.72 -15.34 -1.60
CA GLU A 62 5.69 -16.28 -2.07
C GLU A 62 4.41 -15.56 -2.56
N MET A 63 4.00 -14.48 -1.88
CA MET A 63 2.85 -13.67 -2.31
C MET A 63 3.13 -12.90 -3.60
N LEU A 64 4.35 -12.35 -3.77
CA LEU A 64 4.76 -11.68 -5.00
C LEU A 64 4.88 -12.67 -6.17
N ASP A 65 5.43 -13.86 -5.93
CA ASP A 65 5.52 -14.94 -6.92
C ASP A 65 4.13 -15.41 -7.35
N TYR A 66 3.22 -15.54 -6.39
CA TYR A 66 1.81 -15.81 -6.68
C TYR A 66 1.20 -14.69 -7.53
N ALA A 67 1.44 -13.43 -7.19
CA ALA A 67 0.94 -12.28 -7.94
C ALA A 67 1.50 -12.26 -9.37
N LEU A 68 2.80 -12.49 -9.54
CA LEU A 68 3.47 -12.55 -10.84
C LEU A 68 2.92 -13.70 -11.69
N LYS A 69 2.88 -14.93 -11.16
CA LYS A 69 2.36 -16.12 -11.84
C LYS A 69 0.90 -15.95 -12.24
N LYS A 70 0.10 -15.31 -11.40
CA LYS A 70 -1.32 -15.07 -11.66
C LYS A 70 -1.60 -13.72 -12.32
N LYS A 71 -0.59 -12.92 -12.69
CA LYS A 71 -0.75 -11.58 -13.26
C LYS A 71 -1.74 -10.71 -12.46
N ILE A 72 -1.54 -10.68 -11.15
CA ILE A 72 -2.34 -9.90 -10.19
C ILE A 72 -1.60 -8.58 -9.93
N TYR A 73 -2.35 -7.48 -9.89
CA TYR A 73 -1.77 -6.18 -9.58
C TYR A 73 -1.43 -6.08 -8.10
N VAL A 74 -0.37 -5.33 -7.78
CA VAL A 74 0.09 -5.15 -6.39
C VAL A 74 0.18 -3.67 -6.09
N ILE A 75 -0.37 -3.25 -4.96
CA ILE A 75 -0.09 -1.94 -4.36
C ILE A 75 0.84 -2.14 -3.16
N LEU A 76 1.91 -1.36 -3.10
CA LEU A 76 2.89 -1.44 -2.03
C LEU A 76 2.49 -0.45 -0.92
N MET A 77 2.19 -0.93 0.29
CA MET A 77 1.47 -0.20 1.34
C MET A 77 2.38 0.48 2.40
N GLY A 78 3.68 0.60 2.13
CA GLY A 78 4.67 1.19 3.05
C GLY A 78 5.21 0.21 4.09
N ASP A 79 6.18 0.67 4.89
CA ASP A 79 6.96 -0.15 5.84
C ASP A 79 7.53 -1.41 5.17
N LEU A 80 8.06 -1.23 3.95
CA LEU A 80 8.78 -2.28 3.24
C LEU A 80 10.14 -2.52 3.87
N LEU A 81 10.79 -1.44 4.35
CA LEU A 81 12.09 -1.48 5.01
C LEU A 81 11.91 -1.36 6.52
N GLU A 82 12.76 -2.03 7.29
CA GLU A 82 12.77 -1.84 8.74
C GLU A 82 13.34 -0.47 9.13
N ALA A 83 14.38 0.00 8.42
CA ALA A 83 14.95 1.34 8.58
C ALA A 83 15.16 1.76 10.06
N GLY A 84 15.78 0.88 10.84
CA GLY A 84 16.12 1.13 12.24
C GLY A 84 17.21 2.19 12.38
N LEU A 85 16.83 3.38 12.83
CA LEU A 85 17.71 4.51 13.15
C LEU A 85 17.79 4.72 14.67
N LYS A 86 18.74 5.57 15.11
CA LYS A 86 18.96 5.93 16.53
C LYS A 86 17.69 6.35 17.26
N ASP A 87 16.85 7.16 16.62
CA ASP A 87 15.62 7.68 17.21
C ASP A 87 14.38 6.79 16.92
N SER A 88 14.60 5.55 16.49
CA SER A 88 13.52 4.61 16.23
C SER A 88 12.92 4.07 17.52
N VAL A 89 11.62 3.81 17.49
CA VAL A 89 10.93 3.16 18.60
C VAL A 89 11.41 1.70 18.70
N GLY A 90 11.84 1.29 19.90
CA GLY A 90 12.25 -0.09 20.18
C GLY A 90 13.73 -0.34 19.92
N ASP A 91 14.06 -1.59 19.58
CA ASP A 91 15.43 -2.12 19.49
C ASP A 91 15.91 -2.30 18.04
N SER A 92 15.15 -1.78 17.07
CA SER A 92 15.34 -1.98 15.64
C SER A 92 16.77 -1.71 15.16
N MET A 93 17.36 -0.57 15.56
CA MET A 93 18.72 -0.19 15.19
C MET A 93 19.76 -1.26 15.57
N TYR A 94 19.56 -1.91 16.72
CA TYR A 94 20.50 -2.88 17.29
C TYR A 94 20.24 -4.32 16.84
N ARG A 95 19.08 -4.59 16.24
CA ARG A 95 18.65 -5.93 15.86
C ARG A 95 18.53 -6.15 14.37
N GLN A 96 18.32 -5.10 13.58
CA GLN A 96 18.30 -5.23 12.13
C GLN A 96 19.64 -5.78 11.64
N LYS A 97 19.59 -6.69 10.68
CA LYS A 97 20.78 -7.37 10.15
C LYS A 97 21.46 -6.62 9.02
N LEU A 98 20.70 -5.74 8.39
CA LEU A 98 21.08 -4.97 7.21
C LEU A 98 20.91 -3.49 7.56
N ASN A 99 21.82 -2.65 7.08
CA ASN A 99 21.63 -1.20 7.17
C ASN A 99 20.52 -0.74 6.20
N PRO A 100 19.98 0.49 6.34
CA PRO A 100 18.87 0.93 5.50
C PRO A 100 19.15 0.94 3.98
N GLN A 101 20.41 1.16 3.56
CA GLN A 101 20.80 1.12 2.15
C GLN A 101 20.71 -0.31 1.61
N GLU A 102 21.29 -1.29 2.33
CA GLU A 102 21.24 -2.71 1.96
C GLU A 102 19.79 -3.24 1.95
N GLN A 103 18.96 -2.78 2.90
CA GLN A 103 17.52 -3.10 2.90
C GLN A 103 16.84 -2.58 1.63
N MET A 104 17.12 -1.34 1.24
CA MET A 104 16.56 -0.73 0.03
C MET A 104 17.00 -1.47 -1.23
N GLU A 105 18.29 -1.77 -1.38
CA GLU A 105 18.84 -2.49 -2.52
C GLU A 105 18.21 -3.89 -2.66
N GLY A 106 18.17 -4.65 -1.57
CA GLY A 106 17.53 -5.97 -1.57
C GLY A 106 16.02 -5.91 -1.85
N MET A 107 15.33 -4.89 -1.35
CA MET A 107 13.90 -4.71 -1.64
C MET A 107 13.64 -4.35 -3.12
N VAL A 108 14.49 -3.50 -3.71
CA VAL A 108 14.45 -3.19 -5.14
C VAL A 108 14.68 -4.46 -5.97
N GLU A 109 15.63 -5.31 -5.59
CA GLU A 109 15.88 -6.59 -6.26
C GLU A 109 14.64 -7.50 -6.21
N ILE A 110 14.04 -7.66 -5.02
CA ILE A 110 12.83 -8.48 -4.82
C ILE A 110 11.64 -7.96 -5.65
N LEU A 111 11.47 -6.64 -5.76
CA LEU A 111 10.36 -6.02 -6.47
C LEU A 111 10.60 -5.91 -7.99
N THR A 112 11.83 -6.05 -8.46
CA THR A 112 12.18 -5.87 -9.88
C THR A 112 11.40 -6.78 -10.83
N PRO A 113 11.23 -8.10 -10.59
CA PRO A 113 10.49 -8.97 -11.50
C PRO A 113 9.04 -8.55 -11.71
N ILE A 114 8.33 -8.22 -10.62
CA ILE A 114 6.92 -7.81 -10.68
C ILE A 114 6.76 -6.37 -11.21
N SER A 115 7.75 -5.51 -10.99
CA SER A 115 7.81 -4.18 -11.60
C SER A 115 7.95 -4.27 -13.12
N LYS A 116 8.91 -5.06 -13.62
CA LYS A 116 9.14 -5.29 -15.06
C LYS A 116 7.92 -5.91 -15.75
N ALA A 117 7.12 -6.69 -15.02
CA ALA A 117 5.85 -7.21 -15.52
C ALA A 117 4.71 -6.17 -15.60
N GLY A 118 4.94 -4.93 -15.14
CA GLY A 118 3.95 -3.85 -15.17
C GLY A 118 2.81 -4.03 -14.16
N LEU A 119 3.00 -4.86 -13.13
CA LEU A 119 1.93 -5.24 -12.20
C LEU A 119 1.87 -4.37 -10.93
N ILE A 120 2.85 -3.51 -10.69
CA ILE A 120 2.82 -2.59 -9.54
C ILE A 120 1.97 -1.35 -9.84
N ILE A 121 0.96 -1.11 -9.01
CA ILE A 121 0.08 0.08 -9.03
C ILE A 121 0.85 1.32 -8.59
N GLY A 122 1.69 1.18 -7.58
CA GLY A 122 2.56 2.20 -7.02
C GLY A 122 3.04 1.82 -5.61
N ILE A 123 3.83 2.71 -5.01
CA ILE A 123 4.44 2.52 -3.69
C ILE A 123 4.13 3.65 -2.71
N HIS A 124 3.61 3.29 -1.54
CA HIS A 124 3.45 4.18 -0.40
C HIS A 124 4.72 4.19 0.46
N SER A 125 4.98 5.34 1.09
CA SER A 125 5.91 5.41 2.23
C SER A 125 5.20 4.98 3.50
N GLY A 126 5.90 4.24 4.36
CA GLY A 126 5.47 4.01 5.73
C GLY A 126 6.26 4.84 6.72
N ASN A 127 5.92 4.70 8.00
CA ASN A 127 6.58 5.46 9.05
C ASN A 127 8.00 4.97 9.36
N HIS A 128 8.39 3.77 8.94
CA HIS A 128 9.76 3.29 9.04
C HIS A 128 10.66 4.00 8.03
N GLU A 129 10.28 4.07 6.75
CA GLU A 129 11.06 4.82 5.74
C GLU A 129 11.06 6.34 6.03
N GLU A 130 9.96 6.88 6.55
CA GLU A 130 9.85 8.31 6.89
C GLU A 130 10.86 8.75 7.96
N ARG A 131 11.38 7.84 8.80
CA ARG A 131 12.43 8.17 9.78
C ARG A 131 13.70 8.66 9.08
N ILE A 132 14.06 8.06 7.94
CA ILE A 132 15.21 8.48 7.13
C ILE A 132 14.95 9.87 6.56
N THR A 133 13.76 10.09 6.00
CA THR A 133 13.35 11.39 5.47
C THR A 133 13.43 12.48 6.55
N LYS A 134 12.92 12.21 7.76
CA LYS A 134 12.97 13.18 8.88
C LYS A 134 14.39 13.46 9.35
N SER A 135 15.27 12.45 9.33
CA SER A 135 16.65 12.58 9.82
C SER A 135 17.61 13.18 8.80
N THR A 136 17.34 13.03 7.50
CA THR A 136 18.30 13.35 6.44
C THR A 136 17.74 14.22 5.31
N GLY A 137 16.41 14.37 5.22
CA GLY A 137 15.73 14.97 4.08
C GLY A 137 15.62 14.05 2.86
N ILE A 138 16.15 12.83 2.91
CA ILE A 138 16.16 11.87 1.79
C ILE A 138 14.95 10.94 1.90
N ASP A 139 14.12 10.93 0.85
CA ASP A 139 12.98 10.02 0.72
C ASP A 139 13.40 8.73 0.01
N ILE A 140 13.75 7.71 0.80
CA ILE A 140 14.23 6.42 0.29
C ILE A 140 13.16 5.68 -0.52
N THR A 141 11.88 5.82 -0.16
CA THR A 141 10.76 5.21 -0.88
C THR A 141 10.60 5.82 -2.27
N LYS A 142 10.76 7.14 -2.37
CA LYS A 142 10.76 7.84 -3.66
C LYS A 142 11.94 7.42 -4.54
N ILE A 143 13.10 7.16 -3.94
CA ILE A 143 14.25 6.58 -4.65
C ILE A 143 13.92 5.19 -5.19
N MET A 144 13.38 4.29 -4.35
CA MET A 144 12.91 2.96 -4.78
C MET A 144 11.91 3.06 -5.93
N ALA A 145 10.93 3.96 -5.83
CA ALA A 145 9.95 4.19 -6.88
C ALA A 145 10.60 4.57 -8.22
N LYS A 146 11.61 5.46 -8.18
CA LYS A 146 12.37 5.87 -9.36
C LYS A 146 13.17 4.71 -9.95
N LEU A 147 13.89 3.94 -9.11
CA LEU A 147 14.70 2.79 -9.55
C LEU A 147 13.85 1.69 -10.19
N LEU A 148 12.66 1.44 -9.63
CA LEU A 148 11.72 0.44 -10.13
C LEU A 148 10.91 0.93 -11.34
N GLY A 149 10.91 2.23 -11.65
CA GLY A 149 10.08 2.80 -12.72
C GLY A 149 8.58 2.81 -12.40
N ILE A 150 8.20 2.91 -11.12
CA ILE A 150 6.81 2.85 -10.66
C ILE A 150 6.34 4.19 -10.08
N SER A 151 5.03 4.33 -9.92
CA SER A 151 4.44 5.53 -9.32
C SER A 151 4.72 5.60 -7.82
N TYR A 152 5.36 6.69 -7.37
CA TYR A 152 5.40 7.04 -5.96
C TYR A 152 4.02 7.56 -5.52
N LEU A 153 3.46 7.03 -4.44
CA LEU A 153 2.13 7.36 -3.96
C LEU A 153 2.17 8.27 -2.72
N GLY A 154 3.35 8.56 -2.17
CA GLY A 154 3.48 9.28 -0.91
C GLY A 154 2.87 8.50 0.26
N TYR A 155 2.56 9.19 1.35
CA TYR A 155 1.96 8.56 2.54
C TYR A 155 0.49 8.14 2.32
N SER A 156 -0.22 8.92 1.50
CA SER A 156 -1.63 8.68 1.14
C SER A 156 -1.90 9.09 -0.30
N CYS A 157 -2.77 8.36 -1.00
CA CYS A 157 -3.07 8.59 -2.40
C CYS A 157 -4.50 8.20 -2.77
N TRP A 158 -5.11 8.96 -3.66
CA TRP A 158 -6.28 8.52 -4.39
C TRP A 158 -5.84 7.74 -5.63
N THR A 159 -6.45 6.59 -5.89
CA THR A 159 -6.25 5.85 -7.13
C THR A 159 -7.59 5.63 -7.82
N LEU A 160 -7.70 6.04 -9.09
CA LEU A 160 -8.83 5.69 -9.93
C LEU A 160 -8.47 4.49 -10.82
N PHE A 161 -9.18 3.39 -10.63
CA PHE A 161 -9.09 2.20 -11.45
C PHE A 161 -10.10 2.24 -12.59
N SER A 162 -9.69 1.78 -13.77
CA SER A 162 -10.58 1.42 -14.87
C SER A 162 -10.50 -0.09 -15.06
N VAL A 163 -11.61 -0.79 -14.82
CA VAL A 163 -11.70 -2.25 -14.89
C VAL A 163 -12.79 -2.61 -15.89
N GLY A 164 -12.39 -3.01 -17.10
CA GLY A 164 -13.31 -3.02 -18.24
C GLY A 164 -13.88 -1.63 -18.50
N GLY A 165 -15.20 -1.48 -18.37
CA GLY A 165 -15.92 -0.20 -18.47
C GLY A 165 -16.22 0.49 -17.12
N ILE A 166 -15.95 -0.16 -15.98
CA ILE A 166 -16.34 0.35 -14.66
C ILE A 166 -15.16 1.09 -14.01
N ARG A 167 -15.45 2.24 -13.40
CA ARG A 167 -14.49 3.03 -12.63
C ARG A 167 -14.65 2.79 -11.14
N TYR A 168 -13.54 2.46 -10.47
CA TYR A 168 -13.48 2.33 -9.01
C TYR A 168 -12.52 3.36 -8.43
N SER A 169 -12.94 4.04 -7.38
CA SER A 169 -12.12 4.96 -6.60
C SER A 169 -11.56 4.26 -5.37
N MET A 170 -10.27 4.41 -5.13
CA MET A 170 -9.60 3.92 -3.93
C MET A 170 -8.89 5.07 -3.24
N TYR A 171 -8.99 5.11 -1.92
CA TYR A 171 -8.08 5.84 -1.08
C TYR A 171 -7.19 4.84 -0.33
N SER A 172 -5.88 4.95 -0.49
CA SER A 172 -4.92 4.11 0.20
C SER A 172 -3.94 4.95 0.99
N THR A 173 -3.58 4.48 2.17
CA THR A 173 -2.58 5.10 3.04
C THR A 173 -1.83 4.04 3.83
N HIS A 174 -0.58 4.32 4.19
CA HIS A 174 0.06 3.51 5.23
C HIS A 174 -0.69 3.68 6.56
N GLY A 175 -1.11 4.91 6.88
CA GLY A 175 -1.93 5.23 8.06
C GLY A 175 -1.12 5.52 9.32
N SER A 176 -1.80 5.69 10.44
CA SER A 176 -1.18 5.92 11.76
C SER A 176 -2.15 5.50 12.84
N SER A 177 -1.72 4.67 13.79
CA SER A 177 -2.57 4.21 14.90
C SER A 177 -1.78 3.41 15.93
N GLY A 178 -1.97 3.72 17.23
CA GLY A 178 -1.45 2.92 18.34
C GLY A 178 -2.35 1.73 18.76
N SER A 179 -3.34 1.37 17.94
CA SER A 179 -4.37 0.37 18.27
C SER A 179 -3.80 -1.04 18.45
N ARG A 180 -4.23 -1.71 19.53
CA ARG A 180 -3.73 -3.05 19.90
C ARG A 180 -4.73 -4.15 19.57
N PHE A 181 -6.01 -3.92 19.85
CA PHE A 181 -7.06 -4.91 19.68
C PHE A 181 -7.61 -4.90 18.26
N LYS A 182 -8.00 -6.07 17.75
CA LYS A 182 -8.55 -6.24 16.40
C LYS A 182 -9.67 -5.24 16.08
N HIS A 183 -10.62 -5.06 17.01
CA HIS A 183 -11.73 -4.12 16.83
C HIS A 183 -11.26 -2.66 16.79
N THR A 184 -10.30 -2.25 17.64
CA THR A 184 -9.74 -0.87 17.59
C THR A 184 -8.93 -0.62 16.32
N LYS A 185 -8.23 -1.62 15.79
CA LYS A 185 -7.51 -1.51 14.51
C LYS A 185 -8.47 -1.31 13.34
N LEU A 186 -9.56 -2.07 13.30
CA LEU A 186 -10.61 -1.88 12.29
C LEU A 186 -11.33 -0.53 12.47
N LYS A 187 -11.59 -0.12 13.71
CA LYS A 187 -12.16 1.20 14.00
C LYS A 187 -11.33 2.34 13.40
N ALA A 188 -9.99 2.28 13.47
CA ALA A 188 -9.13 3.33 12.94
C ALA A 188 -9.38 3.62 11.44
N ILE A 189 -9.59 2.59 10.62
CA ILE A 189 -9.95 2.78 9.20
C ILE A 189 -11.44 3.11 9.01
N MET A 190 -12.34 2.60 9.86
CA MET A 190 -13.76 2.96 9.80
C MET A 190 -14.00 4.44 10.14
N ASP A 191 -13.26 5.00 11.09
CA ASP A 191 -13.32 6.43 11.43
C ASP A 191 -12.93 7.28 10.21
N MET A 192 -11.87 6.89 9.49
CA MET A 192 -11.47 7.57 8.24
C MET A 192 -12.57 7.55 7.18
N ALA A 193 -13.35 6.47 7.10
CA ALA A 193 -14.47 6.37 6.17
C ALA A 193 -15.57 7.40 6.45
N ALA A 194 -15.62 8.04 7.63
CA ALA A 194 -16.61 9.07 7.92
C ALA A 194 -16.42 10.34 7.05
N TRP A 195 -15.19 10.66 6.64
CA TRP A 195 -14.88 11.85 5.82
C TRP A 195 -14.21 11.54 4.48
N ILE A 196 -13.74 10.31 4.24
CA ILE A 196 -13.23 9.87 2.94
C ILE A 196 -14.29 9.03 2.24
N ASN A 197 -14.82 9.53 1.12
CA ASN A 197 -15.80 8.82 0.30
C ASN A 197 -15.14 8.19 -0.94
N SER A 198 -14.88 6.88 -0.89
CA SER A 198 -14.27 6.08 -1.94
C SER A 198 -14.97 4.72 -2.06
N ASP A 199 -14.81 4.01 -3.18
CA ASP A 199 -15.28 2.62 -3.26
C ASP A 199 -14.44 1.72 -2.34
N ILE A 200 -13.11 1.91 -2.33
CA ILE A 200 -12.17 1.15 -1.51
C ILE A 200 -11.39 2.10 -0.59
N LEU A 201 -11.26 1.74 0.69
CA LEU A 201 -10.39 2.40 1.65
C LEU A 201 -9.41 1.37 2.21
N ALA A 202 -8.10 1.58 2.03
CA ALA A 202 -7.06 0.64 2.45
C ALA A 202 -6.05 1.30 3.39
N MET A 203 -5.71 0.62 4.50
CA MET A 203 -4.77 1.10 5.51
C MET A 203 -3.79 0.00 5.95
N GLY A 204 -2.49 0.31 5.97
CA GLY A 204 -1.44 -0.54 6.55
C GLY A 204 -1.23 -0.29 8.05
N HIS A 205 0.03 -0.36 8.49
CA HIS A 205 0.56 0.11 9.78
C HIS A 205 0.14 -0.70 11.02
N VAL A 206 -1.10 -1.19 11.06
CA VAL A 206 -1.65 -1.87 12.25
C VAL A 206 -1.38 -3.37 12.29
N HIS A 207 -0.65 -3.92 11.31
CA HIS A 207 -0.19 -5.32 11.24
C HIS A 207 -1.35 -6.32 11.43
N SER A 208 -2.44 -6.12 10.70
CA SER A 208 -3.62 -6.98 10.78
C SER A 208 -4.32 -7.03 9.44
N VAL A 209 -4.78 -8.22 9.06
CA VAL A 209 -5.62 -8.43 7.89
C VAL A 209 -7.08 -8.42 8.33
N ALA A 210 -7.87 -7.51 7.77
CA ALA A 210 -9.32 -7.43 7.98
C ALA A 210 -9.96 -6.70 6.81
N SER A 211 -11.23 -6.99 6.53
CA SER A 211 -12.03 -6.21 5.59
C SER A 211 -13.47 -6.14 6.08
N GLU A 212 -14.14 -5.02 5.82
CA GLU A 212 -15.55 -4.84 6.14
C GLU A 212 -16.25 -3.99 5.07
N VAL A 213 -17.58 -4.02 5.04
CA VAL A 213 -18.38 -3.19 4.12
C VAL A 213 -19.20 -2.20 4.94
N ILE A 214 -19.05 -0.92 4.64
CA ILE A 214 -19.88 0.15 5.18
C ILE A 214 -20.96 0.46 4.15
N ILE A 215 -22.22 0.35 4.57
CA ILE A 215 -23.38 0.74 3.77
C ILE A 215 -23.78 2.15 4.20
N LYS A 216 -23.85 3.07 3.23
CA LYS A 216 -24.24 4.46 3.45
C LYS A 216 -25.45 4.79 2.60
N GLN A 217 -26.43 5.48 3.19
CA GLN A 217 -27.53 6.04 2.42
C GLN A 217 -27.15 7.43 1.91
N ARG A 218 -27.56 7.74 0.68
CA ARG A 218 -27.55 9.10 0.14
C ARG A 218 -28.78 9.36 -0.70
N PHE A 219 -29.13 10.63 -0.83
CA PHE A 219 -30.10 11.06 -1.82
C PHE A 219 -29.44 11.12 -3.20
N ASP A 220 -30.00 10.41 -4.18
CA ASP A 220 -29.57 10.46 -5.56
C ASP A 220 -30.45 11.44 -6.35
N ALA A 221 -29.93 12.65 -6.57
CA ALA A 221 -30.68 13.72 -7.24
C ALA A 221 -31.08 13.34 -8.68
N THR A 222 -30.30 12.50 -9.37
CA THR A 222 -30.61 12.09 -10.74
C THR A 222 -31.80 11.15 -10.82
N SER A 223 -31.92 10.21 -9.89
CA SER A 223 -33.04 9.25 -9.85
C SER A 223 -34.14 9.62 -8.84
N ASN A 224 -34.01 10.77 -8.17
CA ASN A 224 -34.93 11.31 -7.16
C ASN A 224 -35.36 10.28 -6.09
N ARG A 225 -34.40 9.52 -5.57
CA ARG A 225 -34.64 8.48 -4.56
C ARG A 225 -33.47 8.35 -3.60
N ILE A 226 -33.72 7.75 -2.44
CA ILE A 226 -32.65 7.32 -1.53
C ILE A 226 -32.02 6.05 -2.10
N VAL A 227 -30.69 6.05 -2.20
CA VAL A 227 -29.90 4.89 -2.63
C VAL A 227 -28.87 4.52 -1.57
N GLU A 228 -28.44 3.27 -1.61
CA GLU A 228 -27.35 2.77 -0.77
C GLU A 228 -26.07 2.64 -1.59
N ASP A 229 -24.98 3.20 -1.05
CA ASP A 229 -23.63 3.01 -1.57
C ASP A 229 -22.85 2.09 -0.63
N LYS A 230 -21.99 1.24 -1.22
CA LYS A 230 -21.07 0.38 -0.48
C LYS A 230 -19.68 0.98 -0.53
N GLN A 231 -19.07 1.16 0.65
CA GLN A 231 -17.66 1.46 0.79
C GLN A 231 -16.96 0.28 1.45
N TYR A 232 -15.96 -0.28 0.77
CA TYR A 232 -15.20 -1.42 1.25
C TYR A 232 -13.95 -0.91 1.99
N VAL A 233 -13.77 -1.31 3.24
CA VAL A 233 -12.60 -0.95 4.05
C VAL A 233 -11.72 -2.18 4.24
N THR A 234 -10.39 -2.02 4.20
CA THR A 234 -9.45 -3.13 4.43
C THR A 234 -8.19 -2.69 5.19
N LEU A 235 -7.76 -3.52 6.13
CA LEU A 235 -6.44 -3.48 6.74
C LEU A 235 -5.49 -4.42 5.98
N THR A 236 -4.26 -3.99 5.69
CA THR A 236 -3.41 -4.65 4.68
C THR A 236 -2.44 -5.72 5.21
N GLY A 237 -2.51 -6.04 6.50
CA GLY A 237 -1.72 -7.14 7.08
C GLY A 237 -0.29 -6.76 7.43
N SER A 238 0.59 -7.77 7.45
CA SER A 238 2.04 -7.66 7.67
C SER A 238 2.72 -9.01 7.46
N TYR A 239 4.05 -9.02 7.42
CA TYR A 239 4.86 -10.23 7.31
C TYR A 239 5.81 -10.41 8.51
N MET A 240 5.45 -9.83 9.66
CA MET A 240 6.23 -9.86 10.89
C MET A 240 5.78 -10.98 11.82
N ALA A 241 6.65 -11.96 12.07
CA ALA A 241 6.36 -13.02 13.03
C ALA A 241 6.27 -12.46 14.47
N TRP A 242 5.42 -13.08 15.28
CA TRP A 242 5.16 -12.64 16.65
C TRP A 242 6.28 -13.05 17.62
N ASP A 243 6.70 -14.31 17.60
CA ASP A 243 7.77 -14.81 18.48
C ASP A 243 9.10 -14.09 18.24
N GLY A 244 9.74 -13.65 19.32
CA GLY A 244 10.98 -12.87 19.32
C GLY A 244 10.82 -11.41 18.89
N SER A 245 9.59 -10.93 18.65
CA SER A 245 9.33 -9.58 18.17
C SER A 245 8.95 -8.61 19.30
N TYR A 246 8.98 -7.32 18.97
CA TYR A 246 8.42 -6.28 19.82
C TYR A 246 6.94 -6.49 20.18
N ALA A 247 6.15 -7.09 19.29
CA ALA A 247 4.75 -7.39 19.55
C ALA A 247 4.59 -8.41 20.69
N GLN A 248 5.47 -9.41 20.76
CA GLN A 248 5.52 -10.34 21.89
C GLN A 248 5.97 -9.64 23.17
N ALA A 249 7.04 -8.83 23.12
CA ALA A 249 7.51 -8.07 24.28
C ALA A 249 6.43 -7.14 24.86
N LYS A 250 5.53 -6.62 24.02
CA LYS A 250 4.40 -5.78 24.40
C LYS A 250 3.09 -6.52 24.68
N ASN A 251 3.08 -7.85 24.66
CA ASN A 251 1.89 -8.69 24.84
C ASN A 251 0.74 -8.32 23.88
N TYR A 252 1.07 -7.96 22.64
CA TYR A 252 0.07 -7.73 21.61
C TYR A 252 -0.46 -9.08 21.11
N PRO A 253 -1.72 -9.15 20.63
CA PRO A 253 -2.26 -10.40 20.08
C PRO A 253 -1.50 -10.84 18.83
N ILE A 254 -1.33 -12.15 18.65
CA ILE A 254 -0.84 -12.74 17.40
C ILE A 254 -1.81 -12.40 16.27
N THR A 255 -1.29 -12.02 15.11
CA THR A 255 -2.08 -11.68 13.93
C THR A 255 -1.72 -12.59 12.75
N LYS A 256 -2.67 -12.73 11.82
CA LYS A 256 -2.44 -13.47 10.57
C LYS A 256 -1.41 -12.71 9.72
N LEU A 257 -0.37 -13.42 9.28
CA LEU A 257 0.58 -12.91 8.29
C LEU A 257 0.00 -12.97 6.88
N GLY A 258 0.35 -12.00 6.05
CA GLY A 258 -0.07 -11.94 4.65
C GLY A 258 -0.71 -10.62 4.29
N SER A 259 -1.31 -10.61 3.10
CA SER A 259 -1.92 -9.45 2.46
C SER A 259 -3.35 -9.80 2.03
N PRO A 260 -4.35 -8.91 2.21
CA PRO A 260 -5.67 -9.12 1.63
C PRO A 260 -5.60 -9.01 0.11
N LYS A 261 -6.52 -9.71 -0.56
CA LYS A 261 -6.72 -9.62 -2.01
C LYS A 261 -8.12 -9.12 -2.32
N ALA A 262 -8.23 -8.14 -3.21
CA ALA A 262 -9.51 -7.66 -3.73
C ALA A 262 -9.74 -8.14 -5.17
N LYS A 263 -10.98 -8.51 -5.47
CA LYS A 263 -11.50 -8.65 -6.84
C LYS A 263 -12.38 -7.44 -7.14
N LEU A 264 -12.09 -6.74 -8.23
CA LEU A 264 -12.89 -5.63 -8.74
C LEU A 264 -13.61 -6.12 -10.01
N PHE A 265 -14.94 -6.16 -9.98
CA PHE A 265 -15.73 -6.72 -11.08
C PHE A 265 -15.86 -5.74 -12.25
N SER A 266 -15.93 -6.24 -13.48
CA SER A 266 -15.97 -5.45 -14.71
C SER A 266 -17.36 -5.34 -15.34
N ASP A 267 -18.29 -6.17 -14.89
CA ASP A 267 -19.67 -6.30 -15.35
C ASP A 267 -20.68 -5.70 -14.35
N VAL A 268 -20.39 -5.78 -13.05
CA VAL A 268 -21.15 -5.16 -11.98
C VAL A 268 -20.22 -4.31 -11.10
N ARG A 269 -20.72 -3.17 -10.58
CA ARG A 269 -19.96 -2.37 -9.61
C ARG A 269 -19.92 -3.09 -8.27
N GLY A 270 -18.83 -3.79 -7.99
CA GLY A 270 -18.66 -4.59 -6.78
C GLY A 270 -17.21 -4.91 -6.49
N VAL A 271 -16.91 -5.09 -5.20
CA VAL A 271 -15.59 -5.51 -4.72
C VAL A 271 -15.77 -6.71 -3.80
N HIS A 272 -14.88 -7.69 -3.92
CA HIS A 272 -14.85 -8.84 -3.01
C HIS A 272 -13.45 -9.01 -2.44
N PHE A 273 -13.35 -9.07 -1.11
CA PHE A 273 -12.10 -9.31 -0.40
C PHE A 273 -11.94 -10.79 -0.02
N SER A 274 -10.72 -11.29 -0.20
CA SER A 274 -10.25 -12.58 0.32
C SER A 274 -9.08 -12.32 1.26
N LEU A 275 -9.21 -12.74 2.52
CA LEU A 275 -8.27 -12.45 3.61
C LEU A 275 -7.31 -13.61 3.88
#